data_AF-T0T1G1-F1
#
_entry.id   AF-T0T1G1-F1
#
_cell.length_a   1.000
_cell.length_b   1.000
_cell.length_c   1.000
_cell.angle_alpha   90.00
_cell.angle_beta   90.00
_cell.angle_gamma   90.00
#
_symmetry.space_group_name_H-M   'P 1'
#
loop_
_entity.id
_entity.type
_entity.pdbx_description
1 polymer ?
#
loop_
_entity_poly.entity_id
_entity_poly.type
_entity_poly.pdbx_seq_one_letter_code
_entity_poly.pdbx_strand_id
1 'polypeptide(L)'
;MNNEFIYNPSEFNGHSHASTIEEHNGRIFASWYAYKEKEHEQGQIVLSEYDKNEKKWSKGSFIFPQLRGSSCGNPVLFSHNGSLNIFFVILKRNYWDSAELFASSMAEDGSWTQPLKVNTEPGIMIRHRPLIINNQATICAYDEKTMSTILYSFQNEIHAWTEYSSFKGEYIQGDLIATSSKAWQMYLRAAGDNNHVMKALSPDAGKTWDIARETPLYCPLSGIAAIKFDGNKILVCNNHTEKHQRYPLSLSISESLGLRFEKGPFHIDKSEIELSYPTLLEDSDGMIHLCYTYNRKMIKHIMISKEELFERCEVSHA
;
A
#
# COMPACT_ATOMS: atom_id res chain seq x y z
N MET A 1 -22.05 0.47 -3.31
CA MET A 1 -20.64 0.67 -3.70
C MET A 1 -20.51 1.90 -4.57
N ASN A 2 -19.53 2.78 -4.30
CA ASN A 2 -19.14 3.87 -5.21
C ASN A 2 -17.82 3.50 -5.92
N ASN A 3 -17.68 3.84 -7.20
CA ASN A 3 -16.47 3.58 -7.98
C ASN A 3 -16.08 4.82 -8.81
N GLU A 4 -14.87 5.32 -8.59
CA GLU A 4 -14.42 6.57 -9.19
C GLU A 4 -12.99 6.47 -9.69
N PHE A 5 -12.69 7.23 -10.75
CA PHE A 5 -11.33 7.42 -11.22
C PHE A 5 -10.76 8.70 -10.62
N ILE A 6 -9.52 8.61 -10.16
CA ILE A 6 -8.70 9.73 -9.71
C ILE A 6 -7.64 9.98 -10.78
N TYR A 7 -7.55 11.23 -11.20
CA TYR A 7 -6.75 11.64 -12.35
C TYR A 7 -5.52 12.43 -11.94
N ASN A 8 -4.48 12.34 -12.77
CA ASN A 8 -3.34 13.24 -12.73
C ASN A 8 -3.78 14.72 -12.82
N PRO A 9 -2.91 15.67 -12.42
CA PRO A 9 -3.16 17.10 -12.64
C PRO A 9 -3.55 17.38 -14.09
N SER A 10 -4.50 18.29 -14.33
CA SER A 10 -5.13 18.46 -15.66
C SER A 10 -4.15 18.77 -16.79
N GLU A 11 -3.01 19.38 -16.49
CA GLU A 11 -1.96 19.72 -17.48
C GLU A 11 -0.92 18.61 -17.67
N PHE A 12 -1.02 17.52 -16.91
CA PHE A 12 -0.09 16.40 -16.96
C PHE A 12 -0.72 15.20 -17.67
N ASN A 13 -0.32 15.00 -18.93
CA ASN A 13 -0.61 13.76 -19.64
C ASN A 13 0.53 12.77 -19.44
N GLY A 14 0.26 11.67 -18.75
CA GLY A 14 1.24 10.66 -18.41
C GLY A 14 0.62 9.47 -17.71
N HIS A 15 1.46 8.68 -17.09
CA HIS A 15 1.10 7.50 -16.31
C HIS A 15 0.90 7.83 -14.83
N SER A 16 0.24 6.92 -14.12
CA SER A 16 0.00 6.96 -12.67
C SER A 16 0.28 5.58 -12.10
N HIS A 17 1.07 5.48 -11.03
CA HIS A 17 1.37 4.18 -10.42
C HIS A 17 1.64 4.24 -8.91
N ALA A 18 1.63 3.07 -8.27
CA ALA A 18 1.81 2.85 -6.83
C ALA A 18 0.92 3.76 -5.96
N SER A 19 -0.39 3.60 -6.09
CA SER A 19 -1.35 4.32 -5.27
C SER A 19 -1.27 3.93 -3.80
N THR A 20 -1.63 4.87 -2.94
CA THR A 20 -1.87 4.73 -1.50
C THR A 20 -3.10 5.55 -1.13
N ILE A 21 -3.77 5.18 -0.04
CA ILE A 21 -4.93 5.90 0.50
C ILE A 21 -4.88 5.91 2.03
N GLU A 22 -5.19 7.03 2.66
CA GLU A 22 -5.14 7.22 4.10
C GLU A 22 -6.22 8.20 4.56
N GLU A 23 -6.75 8.01 5.78
CA GLU A 23 -7.60 8.98 6.45
C GLU A 23 -6.77 9.82 7.44
N HIS A 24 -7.00 11.14 7.45
CA HIS A 24 -6.42 12.07 8.41
C HIS A 24 -7.43 13.15 8.79
N ASN A 25 -7.70 13.33 10.08
CA ASN A 25 -8.66 14.30 10.61
C ASN A 25 -10.04 14.25 9.91
N GLY A 26 -10.56 13.04 9.67
CA GLY A 26 -11.85 12.80 9.01
C GLY A 26 -11.87 13.03 7.50
N ARG A 27 -10.73 13.42 6.90
CA ARG A 27 -10.55 13.62 5.46
C ARG A 27 -9.79 12.44 4.88
N ILE A 28 -10.09 12.06 3.64
CA ILE A 28 -9.44 10.93 2.98
C ILE A 28 -8.54 11.46 1.88
N PHE A 29 -7.31 10.96 1.82
CA PHE A 29 -6.28 11.37 0.89
C PHE A 29 -5.80 10.16 0.09
N ALA A 30 -5.59 10.36 -1.21
CA ALA A 30 -4.92 9.40 -2.07
C ALA A 30 -3.66 10.02 -2.65
N SER A 31 -2.60 9.24 -2.74
CA SER A 31 -1.36 9.63 -3.41
C SER A 31 -0.87 8.53 -4.34
N TRP A 32 -0.14 8.93 -5.37
CA TRP A 32 0.52 8.07 -6.35
C TRP A 32 1.68 8.86 -6.95
N TYR A 33 2.55 8.20 -7.70
CA TYR A 33 3.53 8.92 -8.51
C TYR A 33 3.12 8.93 -9.98
N ALA A 34 3.36 10.05 -10.64
CA ALA A 34 3.02 10.28 -12.02
C ALA A 34 4.30 10.51 -12.84
N TYR A 35 4.38 9.90 -14.02
CA TYR A 35 5.57 9.93 -14.89
C TYR A 35 5.16 9.95 -16.36
N LYS A 36 6.03 10.43 -17.26
CA LYS A 36 5.64 10.62 -18.67
C LYS A 36 5.64 9.33 -19.48
N GLU A 37 6.78 8.63 -19.48
CA GLU A 37 7.00 7.47 -20.35
C GLU A 37 7.56 6.29 -19.55
N LYS A 38 8.74 6.46 -18.94
CA LYS A 38 9.39 5.40 -18.15
C LYS A 38 9.15 5.61 -16.67
N GLU A 39 8.76 4.54 -15.98
CA GLU A 39 8.39 4.56 -14.56
C GLU A 39 9.52 5.00 -13.61
N HIS A 40 10.78 4.93 -14.06
CA HIS A 40 11.96 5.31 -13.30
C HIS A 40 12.52 6.69 -13.69
N GLU A 41 11.87 7.43 -14.59
CA GLU A 41 12.34 8.74 -15.07
C GLU A 41 11.33 9.86 -14.74
N GLN A 42 11.82 10.93 -14.10
CA GLN A 42 11.07 12.15 -13.79
C GLN A 42 9.71 11.91 -13.12
N GLY A 43 9.58 10.85 -12.32
CA GLY A 43 8.38 10.60 -11.53
C GLY A 43 8.14 11.73 -10.52
N GLN A 44 6.89 12.11 -10.30
CA GLN A 44 6.49 13.19 -9.39
C GLN A 44 5.35 12.72 -8.50
N ILE A 45 5.37 13.10 -7.22
CA ILE A 45 4.33 12.69 -6.27
C ILE A 45 3.10 13.58 -6.43
N VAL A 46 1.95 12.93 -6.58
CA VAL A 46 0.63 13.56 -6.71
C VAL A 46 -0.20 13.25 -5.47
N LEU A 47 -0.99 14.22 -5.03
CA LEU A 47 -1.99 14.07 -3.97
C LEU A 47 -3.37 14.49 -4.49
N SER A 48 -4.39 13.77 -4.08
CA SER A 48 -5.80 14.14 -4.24
C SER A 48 -6.51 13.87 -2.92
N GLU A 49 -7.60 14.60 -2.68
CA GLU A 49 -8.39 14.55 -1.47
C GLU A 49 -9.84 14.25 -1.83
N TYR A 50 -10.47 13.39 -1.05
CA TYR A 50 -11.87 13.03 -1.20
C TYR A 50 -12.75 13.90 -0.30
N ASP A 51 -13.66 14.65 -0.92
CA ASP A 51 -14.71 15.37 -0.24
C ASP A 51 -15.84 14.40 0.11
N LYS A 52 -16.03 14.10 1.40
CA LYS A 52 -17.10 13.20 1.88
C LYS A 52 -18.51 13.77 1.63
N ASN A 53 -18.68 15.09 1.60
CA ASN A 53 -19.98 15.75 1.38
C ASN A 53 -20.39 15.70 -0.09
N GLU A 54 -19.47 16.08 -0.99
CA GLU A 54 -19.71 16.05 -2.43
C GLU A 54 -19.56 14.65 -3.03
N LYS A 55 -18.95 13.72 -2.28
CA LYS A 55 -18.59 12.37 -2.70
C LYS A 55 -17.76 12.37 -3.97
N LYS A 56 -16.72 13.21 -3.99
CA LYS A 56 -15.84 13.40 -5.16
C LYS A 56 -14.41 13.64 -4.74
N TRP A 57 -13.50 13.21 -5.60
CA TRP A 57 -12.09 13.54 -5.51
C TRP A 57 -11.81 14.94 -6.07
N SER A 58 -10.94 15.69 -5.37
CA SER A 58 -10.33 16.91 -5.88
C SER A 58 -9.39 16.58 -7.04
N LYS A 59 -9.05 17.59 -7.85
CA LYS A 59 -8.04 17.42 -8.90
C LYS A 59 -6.69 17.07 -8.26
N GLY A 60 -5.99 16.10 -8.84
CA GLY A 60 -4.63 15.78 -8.42
C GLY A 60 -3.71 17.00 -8.49
N SER A 61 -2.83 17.15 -7.51
CA SER A 61 -1.82 18.22 -7.44
C SER A 61 -0.43 17.66 -7.13
N PHE A 62 0.60 18.24 -7.74
CA PHE A 62 1.98 17.90 -7.41
C PHE A 62 2.38 18.56 -6.09
N ILE A 63 2.83 17.76 -5.12
CA ILE A 63 3.09 18.25 -3.75
C ILE A 63 4.56 18.62 -3.47
N PHE A 64 5.49 18.26 -4.37
CA PHE A 64 6.91 18.60 -4.25
C PHE A 64 7.47 19.27 -5.52
N PRO A 65 7.04 20.50 -5.87
CA PRO A 65 7.49 21.18 -7.08
C PRO A 65 9.00 21.42 -7.14
N GLN A 66 9.68 21.49 -5.99
CA GLN A 66 11.13 21.60 -5.88
C GLN A 66 11.87 20.33 -6.35
N LEU A 67 11.18 19.20 -6.47
CA LEU A 67 11.74 17.91 -6.90
C LEU A 67 11.46 17.58 -8.38
N ARG A 68 11.00 18.55 -9.20
CA ARG A 68 10.71 18.35 -10.63
C ARG A 68 11.88 17.82 -11.47
N GLY A 69 13.11 18.11 -11.07
CA GLY A 69 14.32 17.57 -11.73
C GLY A 69 14.70 16.15 -11.28
N SER A 70 14.03 15.61 -10.26
CA SER A 70 14.28 14.28 -9.70
C SER A 70 13.25 13.26 -10.18
N SER A 71 13.53 11.98 -9.98
CA SER A 71 12.56 10.91 -10.23
C SER A 71 12.08 10.33 -8.89
N CYS A 72 10.84 10.66 -8.53
CA CYS A 72 10.18 10.23 -7.30
C CYS A 72 9.25 9.04 -7.56
N GLY A 73 9.09 8.16 -6.57
CA GLY A 73 8.20 7.00 -6.69
C GLY A 73 7.70 6.45 -5.35
N ASN A 74 6.87 5.41 -5.43
CA ASN A 74 6.32 4.63 -4.32
C ASN A 74 5.89 5.46 -3.10
N PRO A 75 4.95 6.41 -3.25
CA PRO A 75 4.43 7.12 -2.10
C PRO A 75 3.63 6.19 -1.18
N VAL A 76 3.79 6.39 0.12
CA VAL A 76 3.04 5.71 1.18
C VAL A 76 2.54 6.78 2.16
N LEU A 77 1.22 6.96 2.21
CA LEU A 77 0.55 7.87 3.13
C LEU A 77 0.26 7.16 4.45
N PHE A 78 0.38 7.89 5.56
CA PHE A 78 0.01 7.41 6.89
C PHE A 78 -0.23 8.56 7.87
N SER A 79 -1.24 8.43 8.73
CA SER A 79 -1.47 9.35 9.83
C SER A 79 -0.67 8.96 11.07
N HIS A 80 0.14 9.86 11.61
CA HIS A 80 0.91 9.62 12.84
C HIS A 80 1.28 10.94 13.53
N ASN A 81 1.31 10.96 14.86
CA ASN A 81 1.64 12.14 15.69
C ASN A 81 0.87 13.42 15.31
N GLY A 82 -0.41 13.29 14.94
CA GLY A 82 -1.27 14.43 14.62
C GLY A 82 -1.08 15.02 13.22
N SER A 83 -0.25 14.41 12.36
CA SER A 83 -0.03 14.85 10.97
C SER A 83 -0.33 13.73 9.98
N LEU A 84 -0.74 14.12 8.76
CA LEU A 84 -0.64 13.26 7.59
C LEU A 84 0.82 13.25 7.15
N ASN A 85 1.41 12.08 7.05
CA ASN A 85 2.79 11.89 6.65
C ASN A 85 2.85 11.15 5.32
N ILE A 86 3.97 11.34 4.63
CA ILE A 86 4.27 10.61 3.40
C ILE A 86 5.71 10.13 3.42
N PHE A 87 5.89 8.86 3.11
CA PHE A 87 7.16 8.34 2.64
C PHE A 87 7.15 8.22 1.13
N PHE A 88 8.29 8.46 0.49
CA PHE A 88 8.47 8.25 -0.94
C PHE A 88 9.95 8.07 -1.24
N VAL A 89 10.27 7.53 -2.41
CA VAL A 89 11.68 7.34 -2.81
C VAL A 89 12.09 8.33 -3.89
N ILE A 90 13.38 8.66 -3.94
CA ILE A 90 14.02 9.41 -5.02
C ILE A 90 15.15 8.57 -5.62
N LEU A 91 15.10 8.30 -6.92
CA LEU A 91 16.15 7.56 -7.62
C LEU A 91 17.40 8.42 -7.78
N LYS A 92 18.56 7.86 -7.44
CA LYS A 92 19.86 8.52 -7.61
C LYS A 92 20.61 8.06 -8.87
N ARG A 93 20.22 6.91 -9.43
CA ARG A 93 20.73 6.36 -10.70
C ARG A 93 19.54 5.88 -11.54
N ASN A 94 19.78 4.92 -12.43
CA ASN A 94 18.84 4.52 -13.47
C ASN A 94 17.67 3.66 -12.96
N TYR A 95 17.74 3.06 -11.76
CA TYR A 95 16.73 2.11 -11.30
C TYR A 95 16.50 2.12 -9.78
N TRP A 96 15.49 1.36 -9.33
CA TRP A 96 14.98 1.33 -7.96
C TRP A 96 16.00 0.86 -6.90
N ASP A 97 16.98 0.05 -7.30
CA ASP A 97 18.10 -0.41 -6.46
C ASP A 97 19.02 0.72 -5.95
N SER A 98 18.90 1.91 -6.55
CA SER A 98 19.63 3.12 -6.18
C SER A 98 18.77 4.14 -5.43
N ALA A 99 17.51 3.81 -5.15
CA ALA A 99 16.57 4.75 -4.59
C ALA A 99 16.91 5.08 -3.13
N GLU A 100 16.74 6.34 -2.76
CA GLU A 100 16.85 6.80 -1.38
C GLU A 100 15.46 7.15 -0.86
N LEU A 101 15.16 6.77 0.38
CA LEU A 101 13.87 7.02 1.00
C LEU A 101 13.82 8.40 1.67
N PHE A 102 12.70 9.09 1.52
CA PHE A 102 12.42 10.41 2.08
C PHE A 102 11.10 10.43 2.84
N ALA A 103 11.01 11.30 3.83
CA ALA A 103 9.83 11.54 4.63
C ALA A 103 9.44 13.02 4.60
N SER A 104 8.14 13.30 4.62
CA SER A 104 7.58 14.65 4.75
C SER A 104 6.24 14.57 5.48
N SER A 105 5.83 15.68 6.08
CA SER A 105 4.59 15.81 6.86
C SER A 105 3.80 17.00 6.35
N MET A 106 2.48 16.87 6.32
CA MET A 106 1.57 17.96 5.98
C MET A 106 1.43 18.91 7.18
N ALA A 107 1.64 20.20 6.95
CA ALA A 107 1.42 21.27 7.91
C ALA A 107 -0.07 21.66 7.96
N GLU A 108 -0.44 22.48 8.96
CA GLU A 108 -1.83 22.92 9.18
C GLU A 108 -2.41 23.71 7.99
N ASP A 109 -1.58 24.43 7.25
CA ASP A 109 -1.96 25.18 6.05
C ASP A 109 -2.09 24.31 4.79
N GLY A 110 -1.89 22.99 4.92
CA GLY A 110 -1.93 22.02 3.83
C GLY A 110 -0.64 21.95 3.00
N SER A 111 0.38 22.76 3.31
CA SER A 111 1.70 22.63 2.70
C SER A 111 2.45 21.41 3.25
N TRP A 112 3.47 20.97 2.53
CA TRP A 112 4.32 19.85 2.96
C TRP A 112 5.67 20.35 3.43
N THR A 113 6.18 19.79 4.53
CA THR A 113 7.53 20.11 5.01
C THR A 113 8.59 19.70 3.98
N GLN A 114 9.76 20.36 4.05
CA GLN A 114 10.90 19.97 3.21
C GLN A 114 11.23 18.49 3.43
N PRO A 115 11.25 17.65 2.36
CA PRO A 115 11.53 16.24 2.51
C PRO A 115 12.90 15.98 3.15
N LEU A 116 12.91 15.13 4.18
CA LEU A 116 14.11 14.68 4.89
C LEU A 116 14.44 13.26 4.48
N LYS A 117 15.72 12.99 4.21
CA LYS A 117 16.18 11.64 3.90
C LYS A 117 16.02 10.75 5.13
N VAL A 118 15.42 9.58 4.96
CA VAL A 118 15.36 8.54 5.98
C VAL A 118 16.73 7.86 6.07
N ASN A 119 17.21 7.58 7.28
CA ASN A 119 18.51 6.96 7.58
C ASN A 119 18.59 5.46 7.21
N THR A 120 18.24 5.12 5.97
CA THR A 120 18.34 3.78 5.39
C THR A 120 19.42 3.74 4.32
N GLU A 121 19.91 2.53 4.03
CA GLU A 121 20.82 2.30 2.90
C GLU A 121 20.09 2.53 1.57
N PRO A 122 20.79 2.97 0.50
CA PRO A 122 20.20 3.06 -0.83
C PRO A 122 19.68 1.69 -1.31
N GLY A 123 18.52 1.68 -1.96
CA GLY A 123 17.82 0.48 -2.44
C GLY A 123 16.78 -0.07 -1.46
N ILE A 124 16.65 0.51 -0.26
CA ILE A 124 15.53 0.22 0.63
C ILE A 124 14.25 0.87 0.09
N MET A 125 13.25 0.04 -0.15
CA MET A 125 11.98 0.37 -0.77
C MET A 125 10.81 0.03 0.18
N ILE A 126 9.67 0.66 -0.07
CA ILE A 126 8.43 0.45 0.68
C ILE A 126 7.23 0.34 -0.26
N ARG A 127 6.12 -0.19 0.28
CA ARG A 127 4.85 -0.27 -0.45
C ARG A 127 3.61 0.02 0.40
N HIS A 128 3.57 -0.45 1.65
CA HIS A 128 2.40 -0.35 2.53
C HIS A 128 2.67 0.54 3.74
N ARG A 129 1.57 1.04 4.34
CA ARG A 129 1.60 1.93 5.51
C ARG A 129 2.27 1.24 6.72
N PRO A 130 2.90 1.99 7.63
CA PRO A 130 3.35 1.44 8.90
C PRO A 130 2.18 0.93 9.74
N LEU A 131 2.40 -0.15 10.46
CA LEU A 131 1.56 -0.57 11.58
C LEU A 131 1.89 0.28 12.81
N ILE A 132 0.91 1.01 13.34
CA ILE A 132 1.09 1.92 14.47
C ILE A 132 0.39 1.37 15.71
N ILE A 133 1.15 1.09 16.77
CA ILE A 133 0.63 0.60 18.06
C ILE A 133 1.35 1.33 19.19
N ASN A 134 0.59 1.89 20.15
CA ASN A 134 1.15 2.61 21.31
C ASN A 134 2.17 3.70 20.93
N ASN A 135 1.87 4.46 19.89
CA ASN A 135 2.74 5.50 19.31
C ASN A 135 4.07 5.00 18.71
N GLN A 136 4.26 3.69 18.54
CA GLN A 136 5.36 3.13 17.78
C GLN A 136 4.87 2.69 16.41
N ALA A 137 5.49 3.24 15.37
CA ALA A 137 5.29 2.82 14.00
C ALA A 137 6.29 1.72 13.64
N THR A 138 5.82 0.65 13.02
CA THR A 138 6.66 -0.40 12.42
C THR A 138 6.29 -0.57 10.96
N ILE A 139 7.26 -0.47 10.06
CA ILE A 139 7.06 -0.52 8.62
C ILE A 139 7.77 -1.73 8.01
N CYS A 140 7.09 -2.40 7.09
CA CYS A 140 7.66 -3.46 6.29
C CYS A 140 8.33 -2.83 5.05
N ALA A 141 9.66 -2.83 5.06
CA ALA A 141 10.48 -2.40 3.94
C ALA A 141 11.15 -3.62 3.29
N TYR A 142 11.77 -3.40 2.16
CA TYR A 142 12.53 -4.45 1.49
C TYR A 142 13.74 -3.86 0.75
N ASP A 143 14.79 -4.66 0.62
CA ASP A 143 15.97 -4.31 -0.15
C ASP A 143 15.78 -4.78 -1.60
N GLU A 144 15.68 -3.85 -2.54
CA GLU A 144 15.51 -4.12 -3.97
C GLU A 144 16.70 -4.90 -4.57
N LYS A 145 17.88 -4.87 -3.94
CA LYS A 145 19.07 -5.60 -4.42
C LYS A 145 19.05 -7.08 -4.06
N THR A 146 18.59 -7.37 -2.85
CA THR A 146 18.60 -8.74 -2.29
C THR A 146 17.22 -9.38 -2.29
N MET A 147 16.18 -8.61 -2.63
CA MET A 147 14.78 -9.00 -2.56
C MET A 147 14.34 -9.47 -1.17
N SER A 148 15.02 -9.00 -0.12
CA SER A 148 14.76 -9.42 1.26
C SER A 148 13.92 -8.40 2.04
N THR A 149 13.11 -8.88 2.98
CA THR A 149 12.26 -8.04 3.83
C THR A 149 12.98 -7.65 5.12
N ILE A 150 12.90 -6.37 5.47
CA ILE A 150 13.43 -5.79 6.70
C ILE A 150 12.33 -4.93 7.33
N LEU A 151 12.10 -5.10 8.63
CA LEU A 151 11.19 -4.25 9.37
C LEU A 151 11.99 -3.14 10.04
N TYR A 152 11.50 -1.92 9.91
CA TYR A 152 12.03 -0.76 10.62
C TYR A 152 10.98 -0.21 11.58
N SER A 153 11.44 0.46 12.62
CA SER A 153 10.57 1.16 13.56
C SER A 153 11.02 2.61 13.78
N PHE A 154 10.05 3.46 14.08
CA PHE A 154 10.23 4.85 14.48
C PHE A 154 9.09 5.30 15.39
N GLN A 155 9.25 6.46 16.03
CA GLN A 155 8.23 7.09 16.88
C GLN A 155 8.03 8.54 16.43
N ASN A 156 8.67 9.49 17.11
CA ASN A 156 8.46 10.92 16.86
C ASN A 156 9.12 11.40 15.57
N GLU A 157 10.40 11.07 15.38
CA GLU A 157 11.17 11.47 14.19
C GLU A 157 10.95 10.46 13.07
N ILE A 158 10.00 10.73 12.19
CA ILE A 158 9.58 9.79 11.12
C ILE A 158 10.69 9.42 10.12
N HIS A 159 11.80 10.16 10.10
CA HIS A 159 12.96 9.90 9.24
C HIS A 159 14.11 9.17 9.96
N ALA A 160 14.02 8.98 11.28
CA ALA A 160 15.02 8.30 12.10
C ALA A 160 14.57 6.87 12.40
N TRP A 161 14.73 6.00 11.43
CA TRP A 161 14.39 4.60 11.50
C TRP A 161 15.45 3.78 12.23
N THR A 162 15.00 2.77 12.94
CA THR A 162 15.84 1.74 13.56
C THR A 162 15.40 0.38 13.04
N GLU A 163 16.34 -0.45 12.58
CA GLU A 163 16.03 -1.82 12.21
C GLU A 163 15.39 -2.54 13.41
N TYR A 164 14.21 -3.10 13.18
CA TYR A 164 13.38 -3.70 14.21
C TYR A 164 13.51 -5.23 14.20
N SER A 165 13.41 -5.82 13.02
CA SER A 165 13.63 -7.24 12.78
C SER A 165 13.84 -7.47 11.28
N SER A 166 14.26 -8.68 10.90
CA SER A 166 14.41 -9.08 9.51
C SER A 166 13.63 -10.36 9.23
N PHE A 167 13.27 -10.54 7.96
CA PHE A 167 12.58 -11.73 7.49
C PHE A 167 13.38 -12.40 6.38
N LYS A 168 13.74 -13.67 6.58
CA LYS A 168 14.61 -14.41 5.67
C LYS A 168 13.86 -14.86 4.43
N GLY A 169 14.53 -14.79 3.28
CA GLY A 169 14.03 -15.22 1.98
C GLY A 169 13.79 -14.06 1.02
N GLU A 170 13.41 -14.39 -0.21
CA GLU A 170 13.19 -13.44 -1.29
C GLU A 170 11.72 -13.01 -1.35
N TYR A 171 11.31 -12.25 -0.34
CA TYR A 171 9.96 -11.74 -0.17
C TYR A 171 10.00 -10.23 -0.02
N ILE A 172 9.11 -9.54 -0.73
CA ILE A 172 9.09 -8.08 -0.83
C ILE A 172 7.67 -7.54 -0.74
N GLN A 173 7.55 -6.22 -0.62
CA GLN A 173 6.28 -5.48 -0.67
C GLN A 173 5.24 -6.00 0.35
N GLY A 174 5.68 -6.27 1.59
CA GLY A 174 4.81 -6.83 2.61
C GLY A 174 3.82 -5.81 3.21
N ASP A 175 2.64 -6.30 3.59
CA ASP A 175 1.62 -5.56 4.33
C ASP A 175 1.45 -6.14 5.74
N LEU A 176 1.58 -5.30 6.78
CA LEU A 176 1.61 -5.70 8.19
C LEU A 176 0.25 -5.56 8.84
N ILE A 177 -0.15 -6.57 9.62
CA ILE A 177 -1.42 -6.61 10.33
C ILE A 177 -1.20 -7.06 11.76
N ALA A 178 -1.71 -6.30 12.73
CA ALA A 178 -1.83 -6.77 14.11
C ALA A 178 -3.21 -7.36 14.37
N THR A 179 -3.25 -8.64 14.73
CA THR A 179 -4.49 -9.26 15.26
C THR A 179 -4.66 -8.96 16.75
N SER A 180 -3.55 -8.76 17.47
CA SER A 180 -3.48 -8.24 18.84
C SER A 180 -2.19 -7.43 19.05
N SER A 181 -1.96 -6.90 20.26
CA SER A 181 -0.71 -6.20 20.61
C SER A 181 0.55 -7.06 20.53
N LYS A 182 0.42 -8.40 20.48
CA LYS A 182 1.55 -9.34 20.35
C LYS A 182 1.50 -10.20 19.09
N ALA A 183 0.31 -10.61 18.66
CA ALA A 183 0.17 -11.49 17.51
C ALA A 183 0.02 -10.66 16.23
N TRP A 184 1.05 -10.67 15.40
CA TRP A 184 1.09 -9.98 14.12
C TRP A 184 1.16 -10.98 12.96
N GLN A 185 0.84 -10.50 11.78
CA GLN A 185 0.91 -11.22 10.53
C GLN A 185 1.43 -10.28 9.44
N MET A 186 2.15 -10.84 8.48
CA MET A 186 2.44 -10.16 7.22
C MET A 186 1.91 -10.98 6.04
N TYR A 187 1.46 -10.28 5.01
CA TYR A 187 1.25 -10.83 3.66
C TYR A 187 2.33 -10.28 2.75
N LEU A 188 2.89 -11.12 1.89
CA LEU A 188 4.12 -10.84 1.14
C LEU A 188 4.00 -11.28 -0.32
N ARG A 189 4.68 -10.56 -1.20
CA ARG A 189 4.94 -10.97 -2.59
C ARG A 189 6.26 -11.73 -2.63
N ALA A 190 6.27 -12.93 -3.21
CA ALA A 190 7.53 -13.58 -3.54
C ALA A 190 8.19 -12.89 -4.74
N ALA A 191 9.52 -12.76 -4.71
CA ALA A 191 10.26 -12.15 -5.83
C ALA A 191 10.47 -13.13 -7.00
N GLY A 192 10.56 -14.44 -6.72
CA GLY A 192 10.68 -15.50 -7.72
C GLY A 192 9.34 -16.03 -8.26
N ASP A 193 9.37 -17.21 -8.88
CA ASP A 193 8.22 -17.80 -9.62
C ASP A 193 7.09 -18.36 -8.74
N ASN A 194 7.01 -17.97 -7.47
CA ASN A 194 5.89 -18.36 -6.61
C ASN A 194 4.65 -17.54 -6.98
N ASN A 195 3.63 -18.23 -7.48
CA ASN A 195 2.38 -17.63 -7.93
C ASN A 195 1.31 -17.53 -6.82
N HIS A 196 1.69 -17.63 -5.54
CA HIS A 196 0.80 -17.48 -4.41
C HIS A 196 1.23 -16.32 -3.50
N VAL A 197 0.24 -15.73 -2.85
CA VAL A 197 0.48 -14.79 -1.76
C VAL A 197 1.10 -15.56 -0.61
N MET A 198 2.22 -15.03 -0.10
CA MET A 198 2.93 -15.59 1.04
C MET A 198 2.44 -14.94 2.33
N LYS A 199 2.47 -15.68 3.44
CA LYS A 199 2.22 -15.14 4.77
C LYS A 199 3.25 -15.61 5.79
N ALA A 200 3.45 -14.80 6.83
CA ALA A 200 4.20 -15.18 8.03
C ALA A 200 3.52 -14.60 9.27
N LEU A 201 3.67 -15.27 10.39
CA LEU A 201 3.10 -14.92 11.69
C LEU A 201 4.23 -14.57 12.67
N SER A 202 3.95 -13.61 13.53
CA SER A 202 4.81 -13.23 14.64
C SER A 202 4.03 -13.30 15.96
N PRO A 203 4.50 -14.07 16.96
CA PRO A 203 3.84 -14.16 18.27
C PRO A 203 4.29 -13.08 19.26
N ASP A 204 5.26 -12.23 18.89
CA ASP A 204 5.99 -11.36 19.80
C ASP A 204 6.13 -9.90 19.29
N ALA A 205 5.07 -9.41 18.64
CA ALA A 205 4.93 -8.06 18.10
C ALA A 205 5.95 -7.74 16.99
N GLY A 206 6.20 -8.70 16.10
CA GLY A 206 7.07 -8.52 14.93
C GLY A 206 8.56 -8.67 15.22
N LYS A 207 8.96 -9.09 16.43
CA LYS A 207 10.39 -9.26 16.78
C LYS A 207 10.98 -10.52 16.16
N THR A 208 10.20 -11.60 16.15
CA THR A 208 10.52 -12.84 15.46
C THR A 208 9.37 -13.28 14.57
N TRP A 209 9.71 -14.02 13.53
CA TRP A 209 8.78 -14.47 12.51
C TRP A 209 8.94 -15.97 12.29
N ASP A 210 7.82 -16.65 12.07
CA ASP A 210 7.86 -18.03 11.59
C ASP A 210 8.25 -18.10 10.11
N ILE A 211 8.36 -19.32 9.56
CA ILE A 211 8.67 -19.49 8.14
C ILE A 211 7.51 -18.99 7.26
N ALA A 212 7.85 -18.43 6.09
CA ALA A 212 6.85 -18.07 5.08
C ALA A 212 6.05 -19.32 4.67
N ARG A 213 4.73 -19.17 4.54
CA ARG A 213 3.83 -20.21 4.03
C ARG A 213 2.97 -19.65 2.91
N GLU A 214 2.73 -20.46 1.90
CA GLU A 214 1.76 -20.14 0.86
C GLU A 214 0.35 -20.03 1.45
N THR A 215 -0.42 -19.12 0.88
CA THR A 215 -1.88 -19.09 1.05
C THR A 215 -2.55 -19.64 -0.21
N PRO A 216 -3.85 -19.97 -0.17
CA PRO A 216 -4.60 -20.35 -1.38
C PRO A 216 -4.81 -19.20 -2.38
N LEU A 217 -4.39 -17.96 -2.07
CA LEU A 217 -4.59 -16.81 -2.97
C LEU A 217 -3.45 -16.71 -3.97
N TYR A 218 -3.80 -16.49 -5.24
CA TYR A 218 -2.81 -16.26 -6.28
C TYR A 218 -2.10 -14.90 -6.16
N CYS A 219 -0.84 -14.84 -6.60
CA CYS A 219 -0.02 -13.64 -6.70
C CYS A 219 0.76 -13.67 -8.03
N PRO A 220 0.22 -13.09 -9.11
CA PRO A 220 0.88 -13.06 -10.42
C PRO A 220 1.93 -11.93 -10.49
N LEU A 221 2.90 -11.96 -9.55
CA LEU A 221 3.95 -10.95 -9.40
C LEU A 221 3.38 -9.52 -9.27
N SER A 222 2.35 -9.36 -8.44
CA SER A 222 1.65 -8.09 -8.18
C SER A 222 1.61 -7.75 -6.69
N GLY A 223 1.41 -6.47 -6.37
CA GLY A 223 1.24 -6.02 -5.00
C GLY A 223 -0.02 -6.59 -4.36
N ILE A 224 0.01 -6.77 -3.05
CA ILE A 224 -1.06 -7.37 -2.24
C ILE A 224 -1.42 -6.36 -1.16
N ALA A 225 -2.70 -6.12 -0.91
CA ALA A 225 -3.10 -5.29 0.24
C ALA A 225 -3.87 -6.13 1.23
N ALA A 226 -3.66 -5.89 2.52
CA ALA A 226 -4.40 -6.59 3.55
C ALA A 226 -4.61 -5.71 4.80
N ILE A 227 -5.79 -5.82 5.41
CA ILE A 227 -6.13 -5.12 6.65
C ILE A 227 -6.83 -6.06 7.63
N LYS A 228 -6.73 -5.75 8.92
CA LYS A 228 -7.66 -6.28 9.91
C LYS A 228 -9.06 -5.75 9.57
N PHE A 229 -10.04 -6.63 9.61
CA PHE A 229 -11.40 -6.36 9.16
C PHE A 229 -12.39 -7.02 10.12
N ASP A 230 -13.43 -6.29 10.54
CA ASP A 230 -14.55 -6.79 11.35
C ASP A 230 -14.17 -7.80 12.48
N GLY A 231 -13.68 -7.25 13.60
CA GLY A 231 -13.13 -8.07 14.69
C GLY A 231 -11.75 -8.60 14.28
N ASN A 232 -11.54 -9.92 14.31
CA ASN A 232 -10.25 -10.54 13.99
C ASN A 232 -10.18 -11.14 12.59
N LYS A 233 -11.14 -10.84 11.71
CA LYS A 233 -11.07 -11.28 10.31
C LYS A 233 -10.01 -10.45 9.57
N ILE A 234 -9.59 -10.96 8.43
CA ILE A 234 -8.60 -10.31 7.57
C ILE A 234 -9.20 -10.18 6.18
N LEU A 235 -9.20 -8.95 5.66
CA LEU A 235 -9.55 -8.68 4.28
C LEU A 235 -8.25 -8.60 3.46
N VAL A 236 -8.17 -9.39 2.40
CA VAL A 236 -7.03 -9.40 1.46
C VAL A 236 -7.50 -9.05 0.06
N CYS A 237 -6.73 -8.18 -0.60
CA CYS A 237 -6.89 -7.80 -1.99
C CYS A 237 -5.70 -8.31 -2.82
N ASN A 238 -5.98 -9.11 -3.84
CA ASN A 238 -4.98 -9.67 -4.75
C ASN A 238 -5.51 -9.77 -6.18
N ASN A 239 -4.62 -9.92 -7.15
CA ASN A 239 -5.00 -10.34 -8.50
C ASN A 239 -5.27 -11.85 -8.51
N HIS A 240 -6.50 -12.25 -8.82
CA HIS A 240 -6.95 -13.65 -8.74
C HIS A 240 -6.76 -14.38 -10.06
N THR A 241 -5.51 -14.70 -10.40
CA THR A 241 -5.18 -15.49 -11.60
C THR A 241 -3.86 -16.20 -11.43
N GLU A 242 -3.78 -17.43 -11.96
CA GLU A 242 -2.56 -18.23 -11.98
C GLU A 242 -1.57 -17.79 -13.06
N LYS A 243 -2.07 -17.13 -14.11
CA LYS A 243 -1.23 -16.63 -15.20
C LYS A 243 -0.50 -15.37 -14.72
N HIS A 244 0.65 -15.04 -15.33
CA HIS A 244 1.31 -13.74 -15.12
C HIS A 244 0.50 -12.58 -15.77
N GLN A 245 -0.72 -12.38 -15.29
CA GLN A 245 -1.69 -11.38 -15.69
C GLN A 245 -2.15 -10.66 -14.43
N ARG A 246 -2.33 -9.34 -14.47
CA ARG A 246 -2.73 -8.56 -13.30
C ARG A 246 -4.22 -8.22 -13.33
N TYR A 247 -5.07 -9.21 -13.53
CA TYR A 247 -6.53 -9.14 -13.43
C TYR A 247 -7.13 -10.55 -13.22
N PRO A 248 -8.35 -10.69 -12.69
CA PRO A 248 -9.17 -9.66 -12.03
C PRO A 248 -8.57 -9.26 -10.68
N LEU A 249 -8.91 -8.07 -10.19
CA LEU A 249 -8.64 -7.68 -8.81
C LEU A 249 -9.77 -8.22 -7.92
N SER A 250 -9.43 -8.85 -6.80
CA SER A 250 -10.39 -9.59 -5.97
C SER A 250 -10.19 -9.34 -4.48
N LEU A 251 -11.29 -9.39 -3.74
CA LEU A 251 -11.33 -9.30 -2.28
C LEU A 251 -11.72 -10.66 -1.70
N SER A 252 -10.98 -11.11 -0.69
CA SER A 252 -11.25 -12.35 0.04
C SER A 252 -11.13 -12.12 1.54
N ILE A 253 -11.99 -12.78 2.33
CA ILE A 253 -12.01 -12.65 3.79
C ILE A 253 -11.54 -13.96 4.40
N SER A 254 -10.59 -13.85 5.32
CA SER A 254 -10.10 -14.94 6.13
C SER A 254 -10.55 -14.78 7.58
N GLU A 255 -11.09 -15.85 8.16
CA GLU A 255 -11.36 -16.01 9.59
C GLU A 255 -10.31 -16.92 10.27
N SER A 256 -9.40 -17.52 9.50
CA SER A 256 -8.41 -18.49 9.94
C SER A 256 -6.95 -18.02 9.75
N LEU A 257 -6.68 -16.73 9.95
CA LEU A 257 -5.35 -16.12 9.83
C LEU A 257 -4.65 -16.43 8.48
N GLY A 258 -5.43 -16.43 7.40
CA GLY A 258 -5.01 -16.71 6.03
C GLY A 258 -4.68 -18.17 5.77
N LEU A 259 -5.13 -19.12 6.61
CA LEU A 259 -5.04 -20.55 6.30
C LEU A 259 -6.05 -20.92 5.20
N ARG A 260 -7.25 -20.35 5.31
CA ARG A 260 -8.30 -20.39 4.30
C ARG A 260 -8.87 -18.99 4.15
N PHE A 261 -9.64 -18.81 3.09
CA PHE A 261 -10.42 -17.60 2.85
C PHE A 261 -11.86 -18.05 2.75
N GLU A 262 -12.58 -17.99 3.87
CA GLU A 262 -13.94 -18.52 4.05
C GLU A 262 -15.01 -17.71 3.30
N LYS A 263 -14.68 -16.51 2.79
CA LYS A 263 -15.56 -15.73 1.91
C LYS A 263 -14.74 -15.09 0.76
N GLY A 264 -15.32 -14.96 -0.44
CA GLY A 264 -14.64 -14.52 -1.69
C GLY A 264 -14.34 -15.63 -2.73
N PRO A 265 -13.42 -15.47 -3.67
CA PRO A 265 -12.98 -14.17 -4.15
C PRO A 265 -14.18 -13.39 -4.70
N PHE A 266 -14.44 -12.20 -4.16
CA PHE A 266 -15.28 -11.23 -4.83
C PHE A 266 -14.43 -10.45 -5.82
N HIS A 267 -14.59 -10.73 -7.12
CA HIS A 267 -13.90 -10.01 -8.19
C HIS A 267 -14.42 -8.56 -8.29
N ILE A 268 -13.80 -7.66 -7.53
CA ILE A 268 -14.18 -6.25 -7.39
C ILE A 268 -13.93 -5.46 -8.68
N ASP A 269 -12.94 -5.86 -9.48
CA ASP A 269 -12.72 -5.34 -10.83
C ASP A 269 -12.29 -6.47 -11.78
N LYS A 270 -13.09 -6.68 -12.83
CA LYS A 270 -12.92 -7.73 -13.85
C LYS A 270 -12.32 -7.22 -15.15
N SER A 271 -11.89 -5.95 -15.19
CA SER A 271 -11.32 -5.35 -16.40
C SER A 271 -10.08 -6.12 -16.85
N GLU A 272 -10.06 -6.60 -18.09
CA GLU A 272 -8.96 -7.39 -18.68
C GLU A 272 -7.78 -6.50 -19.10
N ILE A 273 -7.27 -5.72 -18.15
CA ILE A 273 -6.14 -4.80 -18.29
C ILE A 273 -5.23 -4.93 -17.08
N GLU A 274 -4.12 -4.18 -17.03
CA GLU A 274 -3.28 -4.18 -15.84
C GLU A 274 -3.97 -3.49 -14.66
N LEU A 275 -4.24 -4.23 -13.58
CA LEU A 275 -4.73 -3.74 -12.29
C LEU A 275 -3.67 -4.03 -11.22
N SER A 276 -3.06 -2.99 -10.68
CA SER A 276 -1.81 -3.12 -9.93
C SER A 276 -1.83 -2.33 -8.63
N TYR A 277 -1.05 -2.78 -7.66
CA TYR A 277 -0.69 -2.02 -6.46
C TYR A 277 -1.95 -1.57 -5.69
N PRO A 278 -2.77 -2.52 -5.20
CA PRO A 278 -3.88 -2.18 -4.33
C PRO A 278 -3.38 -1.62 -3.00
N THR A 279 -4.24 -0.83 -2.35
CA THR A 279 -4.15 -0.38 -0.96
C THR A 279 -5.55 -0.41 -0.37
N LEU A 280 -5.69 -0.99 0.82
CA LEU A 280 -6.94 -1.11 1.56
C LEU A 280 -6.92 -0.23 2.79
N LEU A 281 -7.98 0.53 3.04
CA LEU A 281 -8.19 1.34 4.23
C LEU A 281 -9.60 1.09 4.75
N GLU A 282 -9.75 0.90 6.06
CA GLU A 282 -11.03 1.07 6.74
C GLU A 282 -11.01 2.45 7.39
N ASP A 283 -11.98 3.30 7.04
CA ASP A 283 -12.07 4.66 7.59
C ASP A 283 -12.81 4.67 8.94
N SER A 284 -12.81 5.82 9.61
CA SER A 284 -13.44 6.03 10.92
C SER A 284 -14.97 5.88 10.91
N ASP A 285 -15.60 5.98 9.74
CA ASP A 285 -17.03 5.74 9.54
C ASP A 285 -17.33 4.23 9.28
N GLY A 286 -16.29 3.38 9.24
CA GLY A 286 -16.39 1.94 9.00
C GLY A 286 -16.51 1.56 7.52
N MET A 287 -16.29 2.50 6.60
CA MET A 287 -16.29 2.25 5.16
C MET A 287 -14.95 1.63 4.72
N ILE A 288 -15.01 0.69 3.78
CA ILE A 288 -13.83 0.09 3.18
C ILE A 288 -13.50 0.82 1.88
N HIS A 289 -12.27 1.31 1.81
CA HIS A 289 -11.69 1.99 0.67
C HIS A 289 -10.63 1.09 0.03
N LEU A 290 -10.77 0.87 -1.27
CA LEU A 290 -9.77 0.22 -2.10
C LEU A 290 -9.26 1.22 -3.14
N CYS A 291 -7.95 1.44 -3.18
CA CYS A 291 -7.28 2.32 -4.14
C CYS A 291 -6.22 1.54 -4.91
N TYR A 292 -6.20 1.60 -6.24
CA TYR A 292 -5.25 0.83 -7.07
C TYR A 292 -4.90 1.55 -8.37
N THR A 293 -3.76 1.16 -8.94
CA THR A 293 -3.36 1.58 -10.29
C THR A 293 -4.22 0.89 -11.34
N TYR A 294 -4.86 1.69 -12.20
CA TYR A 294 -5.66 1.23 -13.32
C TYR A 294 -4.92 1.50 -14.64
N ASN A 295 -4.43 0.42 -15.25
CA ASN A 295 -3.68 0.39 -16.50
C ASN A 295 -2.49 1.36 -16.57
N ARG A 296 -1.91 1.68 -15.41
CA ARG A 296 -0.87 2.71 -15.26
C ARG A 296 -1.25 4.08 -15.83
N LYS A 297 -2.53 4.38 -16.04
CA LYS A 297 -3.01 5.65 -16.61
C LYS A 297 -3.78 6.49 -15.60
N MET A 298 -4.46 5.82 -14.69
CA MET A 298 -5.29 6.45 -13.67
C MET A 298 -5.17 5.67 -12.38
N ILE A 299 -5.61 6.29 -11.30
CA ILE A 299 -5.89 5.58 -10.06
C ILE A 299 -7.40 5.34 -10.00
N LYS A 300 -7.81 4.16 -9.54
CA LYS A 300 -9.22 3.84 -9.32
C LYS A 300 -9.46 3.65 -7.83
N HIS A 301 -10.54 4.26 -7.35
CA HIS A 301 -10.99 4.19 -5.97
C HIS A 301 -12.36 3.51 -5.93
N ILE A 302 -12.52 2.59 -4.98
CA ILE A 302 -13.77 1.92 -4.68
C ILE A 302 -14.06 2.11 -3.19
N MET A 303 -15.30 2.49 -2.89
CA MET A 303 -15.81 2.62 -1.53
C MET A 303 -17.01 1.66 -1.35
N ILE A 304 -16.94 0.79 -0.35
CA ILE A 304 -17.93 -0.25 -0.08
C ILE A 304 -18.17 -0.37 1.43
N SER A 305 -19.43 -0.57 1.85
CA SER A 305 -19.72 -0.83 3.26
C SER A 305 -19.31 -2.26 3.64
N LYS A 306 -19.14 -2.53 4.94
CA LYS A 306 -18.81 -3.89 5.40
C LYS A 306 -19.92 -4.87 5.07
N GLU A 307 -21.18 -4.46 5.21
CA GLU A 307 -22.35 -5.28 4.92
C GLU A 307 -22.37 -5.70 3.45
N GLU A 308 -22.25 -4.73 2.52
CA GLU A 308 -22.22 -5.04 1.09
C GLU A 308 -21.00 -5.91 0.75
N LEU A 309 -19.83 -5.66 1.37
CA LEU A 309 -18.65 -6.49 1.15
C LEU A 309 -18.86 -7.93 1.60
N PHE A 310 -19.49 -8.15 2.76
CA PHE A 310 -19.84 -9.49 3.25
C PHE A 310 -20.80 -10.19 2.29
N GLU A 311 -21.90 -9.53 1.89
CA GLU A 311 -22.88 -10.09 0.96
C GLU A 311 -22.23 -10.54 -0.36
N ARG A 312 -21.36 -9.70 -0.94
CA ARG A 312 -20.67 -10.00 -2.20
C ARG A 312 -19.69 -11.16 -2.07
N CYS A 313 -18.97 -11.25 -0.96
CA CYS A 313 -18.03 -12.33 -0.69
C CYS A 313 -18.72 -13.66 -0.37
N GLU A 314 -19.93 -13.64 0.22
CA GLU A 314 -20.73 -14.85 0.47
C GLU A 314 -21.32 -15.44 -0.80
N VAL A 315 -21.90 -14.60 -1.67
CA VAL A 315 -22.44 -15.05 -2.97
C VAL A 315 -21.36 -15.67 -3.85
N SER A 316 -20.11 -15.25 -3.70
CA SER A 316 -18.98 -15.78 -4.47
C SER A 316 -18.46 -17.14 -3.95
N HIS A 317 -18.89 -17.56 -2.75
CA HIS A 317 -18.53 -18.85 -2.11
C HIS A 317 -19.54 -19.97 -2.36
N ALA A 318 -20.73 -19.66 -2.87
CA ALA A 318 -21.81 -20.60 -3.15
C ALA A 318 -21.76 -21.09 -4.60
#